data_AF-A0A7X8NAH6-F1
#
_entry.id   AF-A0A7X8NAH6-F1
#
_cell.length_a   1.000
_cell.length_b   1.000
_cell.length_c   1.000
_cell.angle_alpha   90.00
_cell.angle_beta   90.00
_cell.angle_gamma   90.00
#
_symmetry.space_group_name_H-M   'P 1'
#
loop_
_entity.id
_entity.type
_entity.pdbx_description
1 polymer ?
#
loop_
_entity_poly.entity_id
_entity_poly.type
_entity_poly.pdbx_seq_one_letter_code
_entity_poly.pdbx_strand_id
1 'polypeptide(L)' 'MKNIFIYYLTILTPLAILIWLNKIGAINSTYFVGLLFFYLLIFRTYIDGKRLSDKNVIPKKDIWKMIIPGKHIEYFKEL' A
#
# COMPACT_ATOMS: atom_id res chain seq x y z
N MET A 1 4.90 10.09 5.92
CA MET A 1 4.90 10.49 4.51
C MET A 1 3.99 11.70 4.39
N LYS A 2 4.51 12.89 4.71
CA LYS A 2 3.71 14.13 4.59
C LYS A 2 3.63 14.59 3.13
N ASN A 3 4.68 14.33 2.35
CA ASN A 3 4.71 14.63 0.93
C ASN A 3 3.87 13.61 0.15
N ILE A 4 2.90 14.12 -0.62
CA ILE A 4 1.98 13.32 -1.43
C ILE A 4 2.68 12.59 -2.58
N PHE A 5 3.72 13.21 -3.16
CA PHE A 5 4.49 12.61 -4.24
C PHE A 5 5.21 11.35 -3.79
N ILE A 6 5.91 11.40 -2.66
CA ILE A 6 6.65 10.26 -2.10
C ILE A 6 5.70 9.09 -1.82
N TYR A 7 4.51 9.38 -1.31
CA TYR A 7 3.51 8.35 -1.05
C TYR A 7 3.05 7.64 -2.32
N TYR A 8 2.65 8.39 -3.36
CA TYR A 8 2.23 7.76 -4.61
C TYR A 8 3.38 7.01 -5.28
N LEU A 9 4.61 7.54 -5.23
CA LEU A 9 5.79 6.83 -5.71
C LEU A 9 5.97 5.50 -4.98
N THR A 10 5.87 5.50 -3.64
CA THR A 10 6.04 4.31 -2.80
C THR A 10 5.01 3.22 -3.10
N ILE A 11 3.79 3.60 -3.50
CA ILE A 11 2.71 2.68 -3.89
C ILE A 11 2.91 2.17 -5.31
N LEU A 12 3.22 3.07 -6.26
CA LEU A 12 3.27 2.73 -7.67
C LEU A 12 4.51 1.92 -8.03
N THR A 13 5.65 2.16 -7.38
CA THR A 13 6.91 1.48 -7.70
C THR A 13 6.82 -0.05 -7.50
N PRO A 14 6.36 -0.59 -6.35
CA PRO A 14 6.21 -2.04 -6.19
C PRO A 14 5.23 -2.66 -7.18
N LEU A 15 4.13 -1.97 -7.49
CA LEU A 15 3.15 -2.46 -8.46
C LEU A 15 3.75 -2.52 -9.88
N ALA A 16 4.46 -1.48 -10.30
CA ALA A 16 5.15 -1.43 -11.58
C ALA A 16 6.23 -2.53 -11.69
N ILE A 17 6.99 -2.76 -10.62
CA ILE A 17 7.99 -3.84 -10.55
C ILE A 17 7.31 -5.21 -10.70
N LEU A 18 6.21 -5.46 -10.00
CA LEU A 18 5.48 -6.74 -10.11
C LEU A 18 5.01 -7.02 -11.54
N ILE A 19 4.43 -6.01 -12.20
CA ILE A 19 3.97 -6.12 -13.59
C ILE A 19 5.16 -6.35 -14.52
N TRP A 20 6.26 -5.62 -14.33
CA TRP A 20 7.46 -5.76 -15.14
C TRP A 20 8.09 -7.16 -15.01
N LEU A 21 8.22 -7.67 -13.79
CA LEU A 21 8.76 -9.02 -13.52
C LEU A 21 7.90 -10.11 -14.16
N ASN A 22 6.57 -9.97 -14.13
CA ASN A 22 5.69 -10.90 -14.82
C ASN A 22 5.86 -10.84 -16.34
N LYS A 23 5.96 -9.63 -16.91
CA LYS A 23 6.11 -9.41 -18.36
C LYS A 23 7.39 -10.03 -18.93
N ILE A 24 8.49 -9.97 -18.18
CA ILE A 24 9.78 -10.56 -18.61
C ILE A 24 9.89 -12.06 -18.27
N GLY A 25 8.84 -12.68 -17.70
CA GLY A 25 8.84 -14.09 -17.33
C GLY A 25 9.69 -14.44 -16.10
N ALA A 26 10.11 -13.45 -15.31
CA ALA A 26 10.93 -13.68 -14.11
C ALA A 26 10.12 -14.28 -12.93
N ILE A 27 8.80 -14.14 -12.95
CA ILE A 27 7.89 -14.74 -11.97
C ILE A 27 6.73 -15.45 -12.67
N ASN A 28 6.31 -16.61 -12.14
CA ASN A 28 5.12 -17.31 -12.63
C ASN A 28 3.82 -16.67 -12.09
N SER A 29 2.68 -17.09 -12.63
CA SER A 29 1.37 -16.55 -12.27
C SER A 29 1.03 -16.74 -10.78
N THR A 30 1.43 -17.86 -10.17
CA THR A 30 1.20 -18.13 -8.75
C THR A 30 1.93 -17.13 -7.86
N TYR A 31 3.22 -16.87 -8.15
CA TYR A 31 4.00 -15.87 -7.42
C TYR A 31 3.47 -14.46 -7.65
N PHE A 32 3.07 -14.12 -8.88
CA PHE A 32 2.46 -12.82 -9.18
C PHE A 32 1.21 -12.58 -8.33
N VAL A 33 0.27 -13.54 -8.32
CA VAL A 33 -0.97 -13.42 -7.53
C VAL A 33 -0.68 -13.35 -6.03
N GLY A 34 0.21 -14.21 -5.52
CA GLY A 34 0.59 -14.18 -4.10
C GLY A 34 1.22 -12.86 -3.66
N LEU A 35 2.15 -12.33 -4.47
CA LEU A 35 2.78 -11.03 -4.21
C LEU A 35 1.80 -9.86 -4.37
N LEU A 36 0.84 -9.96 -5.30
CA LEU A 36 -0.22 -8.97 -5.46
C LEU A 36 -1.12 -8.91 -4.22
N PHE A 37 -1.51 -10.05 -3.66
CA PHE A 37 -2.26 -10.10 -2.40
C PHE A 37 -1.45 -9.57 -1.22
N PHE A 38 -0.17 -9.95 -1.10
CA PHE A 38 0.71 -9.39 -0.08
C PHE A 38 0.83 -7.87 -0.20
N TYR A 39 0.99 -7.38 -1.44
CA TYR A 39 1.03 -5.95 -1.73
C TYR A 39 -0.27 -5.23 -1.30
N LEU A 40 -1.43 -5.77 -1.66
CA LEU A 40 -2.73 -5.14 -1.37
C LEU A 40 -3.12 -5.20 0.12
N LEU A 41 -2.87 -6.33 0.79
CA LEU A 41 -3.37 -6.57 2.16
C LEU A 41 -2.39 -6.14 3.25
N ILE A 42 -1.08 -6.20 2.98
CA ILE A 42 -0.05 -5.95 3.99
C ILE A 42 0.66 -4.65 3.68
N PHE A 43 1.31 -4.57 2.52
CA PHE A 43 2.13 -3.40 2.16
C PHE A 43 1.28 -2.13 2.05
N ARG A 44 0.19 -2.18 1.27
CA ARG A 44 -0.69 -1.04 1.03
C ARG A 44 -1.36 -0.55 2.31
N THR A 45 -1.89 -1.46 3.12
CA THR A 45 -2.47 -1.14 4.42
C THR A 45 -1.48 -0.45 5.35
N TYR A 46 -0.25 -0.97 5.43
CA TYR A 46 0.79 -0.36 6.26
C TYR A 46 1.19 1.03 5.76
N ILE A 47 1.40 1.20 4.46
CA ILE A 47 1.79 2.50 3.85
C ILE A 47 0.71 3.56 4.10
N ASP A 48 -0.55 3.20 3.89
CA ASP A 48 -1.69 4.10 4.11
C ASP A 48 -1.80 4.50 5.59
N GLY A 49 -1.77 3.53 6.50
CA GLY A 49 -1.79 3.83 7.94
C GLY A 49 -0.57 4.59 8.42
N LYS A 50 0.63 4.29 7.90
CA LYS A 50 1.86 5.03 8.21
C LYS A 50 1.75 6.47 7.75
N ARG A 51 1.19 6.74 6.57
CA ARG A 51 0.94 8.11 6.10
C ARG A 51 0.03 8.87 7.06
N LEU A 52 -1.10 8.27 7.45
CA LEU A 52 -2.05 8.88 8.38
C LEU A 52 -1.41 9.13 9.75
N SER A 53 -0.60 8.19 10.23
CA SER A 53 0.12 8.35 11.49
C SER A 53 1.19 9.45 11.42
N ASP A 54 1.94 9.54 10.32
CA ASP A 54 2.92 10.60 10.10
C ASP A 54 2.27 11.99 9.91
N LYS A 55 0.98 12.03 9.57
CA LYS A 55 0.13 13.23 9.55
C LYS A 55 -0.57 13.50 10.90
N ASN A 56 -0.30 12.69 11.94
CA ASN A 56 -0.95 12.74 13.26
C ASN A 56 -2.48 12.55 13.24
N VAL A 57 -3.03 11.91 12.20
CA VAL A 57 -4.49 11.62 12.09
C VAL A 57 -4.86 10.40 12.93
N ILE A 58 -3.98 9.39 12.96
CA ILE A 58 -4.16 8.17 13.76
C ILE A 58 -2.90 7.86 14.58
N PRO A 59 -3.03 7.21 15.76
CA PRO A 59 -1.87 6.74 16.49
C PRO A 59 -1.24 5.52 15.79
N LYS A 60 0.08 5.32 15.96
CA LYS A 60 0.84 4.23 15.29
C LYS A 60 0.27 2.82 15.55
N LYS A 61 -0.33 2.60 16.72
CA LYS A 61 -0.99 1.34 17.09
C LYS A 61 -2.21 1.01 16.20
N ASP A 62 -2.79 2.01 15.57
CA ASP A 62 -4.00 1.88 14.76
C ASP A 62 -3.71 1.75 13.26
N ILE A 63 -2.43 1.72 12.85
CA ILE A 63 -2.04 1.54 11.43
C ILE A 63 -2.69 0.30 10.83
N TRP A 64 -2.66 -0.83 11.53
CA TRP A 64 -3.22 -2.09 11.03
C TRP A 64 -4.76 -2.10 10.99
N LYS A 65 -5.43 -1.15 11.66
CA LYS A 65 -6.89 -1.01 11.54
C LYS A 65 -7.31 -0.50 10.16
N MET A 66 -6.37 -0.01 9.35
CA MET A 66 -6.62 0.36 7.95
C MET A 66 -7.06 -0.83 7.08
N ILE A 67 -6.81 -2.08 7.50
CA ILE A 67 -7.29 -3.26 6.77
C ILE A 67 -8.82 -3.36 6.79
N ILE A 68 -9.47 -2.70 7.74
CA ILE A 68 -10.92 -2.74 7.90
C ILE A 68 -11.56 -2.04 6.69
N PRO A 69 -12.46 -2.72 5.96
CA PRO A 69 -13.17 -2.14 4.84
C PRO A 69 -13.86 -0.83 5.24
N GLY A 70 -13.79 0.18 4.37
CA GLY A 70 -14.38 1.51 4.62
C GLY A 70 -13.43 2.53 5.26
N LYS A 71 -12.37 2.11 5.95
CA LYS A 71 -11.38 3.05 6.53
C LYS A 71 -10.64 3.88 5.48
N HIS A 72 -10.40 3.31 4.30
CA HIS A 72 -9.83 4.05 3.17
C HIS A 72 -10.75 5.17 2.64
N ILE A 73 -12.07 5.03 2.80
CA ILE A 73 -13.04 6.07 2.41
C ILE A 73 -13.12 7.14 3.49
N GLU A 74 -13.14 6.71 4.77
CA GLU A 74 -13.14 7.61 5.93
C GLU A 74 -11.95 8.57 5.90
N TYR A 75 -10.76 8.08 5.53
CA TYR A 75 -9.52 8.88 5.49
C TYR A 75 -9.10 9.30 4.07
N PHE A 76 -10.01 9.32 3.11
CA PHE A 76 -9.68 9.60 1.71
C PHE A 76 -9.03 10.96 1.50
N LYS A 77 -9.43 11.99 2.27
CA LYS A 77 -8.87 13.35 2.16
C LYS A 77 -7.46 13.45 2.74
N GLU A 78 -7.14 12.59 3.70
CA GLU A 78 -5.89 12.59 4.44
C GLU A 78 -4.84 11.65 3.82
N LEU A 79 -5.27 10.67 3.03
CA LEU A 79 -4.41 9.80 2.22
C LEU A 79 -3.84 10.52 0.98
#